data_AF-A0A1L4D2J6-F1
#
_entry.id   AF-A0A1L4D2J6-F1
#
_cell.length_a   1.000
_cell.length_b   1.000
_cell.length_c   1.000
_cell.angle_alpha   90.00
_cell.angle_beta   90.00
_cell.angle_gamma   90.00
#
_symmetry.space_group_name_H-M   'P 1'
#
loop_
_entity.id
_entity.type
_entity.pdbx_description
1 polymer ?
#
loop_
_entity_poly.entity_id
_entity_poly.type
_entity_poly.pdbx_seq_one_letter_code
_entity_poly.pdbx_strand_id
1 'polypeptide(L)'
;MKQQHAHPSKVDVSYELYRELAGEICSPIDDAEMTYDLRFELYTSKLTYLFNIQEQCFRCINTGHNLDTYTKEDFLLIQDAIEITTEFIRQTIREALINSLNIAEKKAQDASRNQPHP
;
A
#
# COMPACT_ATOMS: atom_id res chain seq x y z
N MET A 1 -3.10 -12.62 -41.89
CA MET A 1 -3.56 -11.76 -40.78
C MET A 1 -2.75 -12.12 -39.55
N LYS A 2 -1.83 -11.24 -39.10
CA LYS A 2 -1.06 -11.45 -37.87
C LYS A 2 -1.90 -10.92 -36.71
N GLN A 3 -2.32 -11.80 -35.80
CA GLN A 3 -2.95 -11.39 -34.54
C GLN A 3 -1.93 -10.55 -33.77
N GLN A 4 -2.22 -9.25 -33.64
CA GLN A 4 -1.54 -8.39 -32.69
C GLN A 4 -2.02 -8.85 -31.30
N HIS A 5 -1.16 -9.55 -30.58
CA HIS A 5 -1.38 -9.77 -29.16
C HIS A 5 -1.39 -8.40 -28.48
N ALA A 6 -2.54 -8.01 -27.96
CA ALA A 6 -2.64 -6.93 -27.00
C ALA A 6 -1.74 -7.31 -25.81
N HIS A 7 -0.57 -6.67 -25.71
CA HIS A 7 0.20 -6.70 -24.48
C HIS A 7 -0.68 -6.04 -23.42
N PRO A 8 -1.08 -6.74 -22.33
CA PRO A 8 -1.56 -6.03 -21.17
C PRO A 8 -0.44 -5.08 -20.80
N SER A 9 -0.77 -3.81 -20.57
CA SER A 9 0.14 -2.78 -20.11
C SER A 9 0.71 -3.20 -18.75
N LYS A 10 1.67 -4.11 -18.77
CA LYS A 10 2.56 -4.43 -17.66
C LYS A 10 3.37 -3.17 -17.48
N VAL A 11 3.11 -2.46 -16.40
CA VAL A 11 3.98 -1.40 -15.93
C VAL A 11 5.31 -2.08 -15.62
N ASP A 12 6.19 -2.07 -16.60
CA ASP A 12 7.56 -2.58 -16.45
C ASP A 12 8.31 -1.49 -15.67
N VAL A 13 8.50 -1.72 -14.38
CA VAL A 13 9.26 -0.80 -13.53
C VAL A 13 10.72 -1.10 -13.84
N SER A 14 11.38 -0.23 -14.58
CA SER A 14 12.80 -0.44 -14.86
C SER A 14 13.58 -0.53 -13.55
N TYR A 15 14.60 -1.39 -13.50
CA TYR A 15 15.44 -1.50 -12.31
C TYR A 15 16.11 -0.16 -11.94
N GLU A 16 16.38 0.69 -12.93
CA GLU A 16 16.88 2.05 -12.76
C GLU A 16 15.88 2.94 -12.00
N LEU A 17 14.60 2.91 -12.40
CA LEU A 17 13.53 3.63 -11.69
C LEU A 17 13.35 3.11 -10.27
N TYR A 18 13.40 1.79 -10.07
CA TYR A 18 13.40 1.22 -8.73
C TYR A 18 14.58 1.73 -7.91
N ARG A 19 15.81 1.70 -8.45
CA ARG A 19 17.02 2.11 -7.73
C ARG A 19 16.96 3.57 -7.29
N GLU A 20 16.41 4.44 -8.13
CA GLU A 20 16.21 5.87 -7.79
C GLU A 20 15.19 6.06 -6.67
N LEU A 21 14.11 5.28 -6.68
CA LEU A 21 12.98 5.45 -5.77
C LEU A 21 12.99 4.51 -4.56
N ALA A 22 13.90 3.54 -4.48
CA ALA A 22 13.87 2.45 -3.49
C ALA A 22 13.82 2.96 -2.05
N GLY A 23 14.56 4.04 -1.75
CA GLY A 23 14.54 4.67 -0.43
C GLY A 23 13.16 5.24 -0.06
N GLU A 24 12.48 5.87 -1.02
CA GLU A 24 11.16 6.48 -0.80
C GLU A 24 10.05 5.41 -0.79
N ILE A 25 10.12 4.44 -1.71
CA ILE A 25 9.16 3.35 -1.83
C ILE A 25 9.16 2.47 -0.58
N CYS A 26 10.32 2.23 0.04
CA CYS A 26 10.38 1.43 1.27
C CYS A 26 10.01 2.24 2.52
N SER A 27 10.05 3.58 2.47
CA SER A 27 9.75 4.44 3.62
C SER A 27 8.25 4.60 3.86
N PRO A 28 7.77 4.65 5.12
CA PRO A 28 6.38 4.99 5.43
C PRO A 28 5.96 6.32 4.80
N ILE A 29 4.66 6.48 4.52
CA ILE A 29 4.13 7.74 4.03
C ILE A 29 4.02 8.71 5.21
N ASP A 30 4.40 9.97 5.03
CA ASP A 30 4.10 11.01 6.01
C ASP A 30 2.59 11.28 6.01
N ASP A 31 1.89 10.69 6.97
CA ASP A 31 0.43 10.60 7.01
C ASP A 31 -0.19 11.34 8.21
N ALA A 32 0.59 12.18 8.90
CA ALA A 32 0.20 12.85 10.13
C ALA A 32 -1.07 13.72 9.98
N GLU A 33 -1.22 14.36 8.81
CA GLU A 33 -2.35 15.25 8.51
C GLU A 33 -3.37 14.65 7.52
N MET A 34 -3.24 13.36 7.18
CA MET A 34 -4.11 12.70 6.20
C MET A 34 -5.41 12.21 6.82
N THR A 35 -6.50 12.26 6.04
CA THR A 35 -7.74 11.56 6.40
C THR A 35 -7.55 10.05 6.29
N TYR A 36 -8.38 9.28 7.02
CA TYR A 36 -8.31 7.82 6.96
C TYR A 36 -8.53 7.27 5.55
N ASP A 37 -9.46 7.86 4.79
CA ASP A 37 -9.75 7.44 3.41
C ASP A 37 -8.53 7.65 2.50
N LEU A 38 -7.92 8.84 2.54
CA LEU A 38 -6.74 9.15 1.74
C LEU A 38 -5.55 8.27 2.14
N ARG A 39 -5.32 8.09 3.44
CA ARG A 39 -4.26 7.23 3.97
C ARG A 39 -4.44 5.79 3.47
N PHE A 40 -5.66 5.26 3.51
CA PHE A 40 -5.99 3.92 3.02
C PHE A 40 -5.74 3.78 1.52
N GLU A 41 -6.19 4.74 0.72
CA GLU A 41 -5.98 4.75 -0.73
C GLU A 41 -4.49 4.76 -1.09
N LEU A 42 -3.71 5.62 -0.44
CA LEU A 42 -2.28 5.76 -0.71
C LEU A 42 -1.49 4.50 -0.33
N TYR A 43 -1.72 3.94 0.87
CA TYR A 43 -1.05 2.69 1.25
C TYR A 43 -1.49 1.50 0.37
N THR A 44 -2.75 1.44 -0.06
CA THR A 44 -3.23 0.38 -0.96
C THR A 44 -2.60 0.49 -2.35
N SER A 45 -2.50 1.71 -2.89
CA SER A 45 -1.81 1.98 -4.16
C SER A 45 -0.32 1.61 -4.06
N LYS A 46 0.34 2.02 -2.97
CA LYS A 46 1.72 1.65 -2.67
C LYS A 46 1.91 0.13 -2.60
N LEU A 47 1.01 -0.58 -1.91
CA LEU A 47 1.06 -2.03 -1.78
C LEU A 47 1.00 -2.73 -3.14
N THR A 48 0.13 -2.26 -4.05
CA THR A 48 0.03 -2.79 -5.42
C THR A 48 1.33 -2.59 -6.18
N TYR A 49 1.94 -1.41 -6.04
CA TYR A 49 3.23 -1.12 -6.66
C TYR A 49 4.36 -2.02 -6.13
N LEU A 50 4.41 -2.23 -4.82
CA LEU A 50 5.37 -3.14 -4.18
C LEU A 50 5.21 -4.59 -4.66
N PHE A 51 3.98 -5.09 -4.83
CA PHE A 51 3.76 -6.43 -5.39
C PHE A 51 4.25 -6.55 -6.84
N ASN A 52 4.10 -5.50 -7.65
CA ASN A 52 4.63 -5.49 -9.01
C ASN A 52 6.16 -5.57 -9.02
N ILE A 53 6.83 -4.84 -8.13
CA ILE A 53 8.30 -4.93 -7.99
C ILE A 53 8.69 -6.32 -7.49
N GLN A 54 7.98 -6.88 -6.50
CA GLN A 54 8.25 -8.22 -6.00
C GLN A 54 8.18 -9.29 -7.11
N GLU A 55 7.19 -9.19 -8.00
CA GLU A 55 7.08 -10.10 -9.15
C GLU A 55 8.29 -9.97 -10.09
N GLN A 56 8.74 -8.74 -10.36
CA GLN A 56 9.91 -8.48 -11.20
C GLN A 56 11.20 -9.01 -10.54
N CYS A 57 11.40 -8.76 -9.25
CA CYS A 57 12.49 -9.34 -8.47
C CYS A 57 12.49 -10.87 -8.60
N PHE A 58 11.35 -11.52 -8.37
CA PHE A 58 11.23 -12.97 -8.48
C PHE A 58 11.56 -13.48 -9.88
N ARG A 59 11.08 -12.81 -10.94
CA ARG A 59 11.39 -13.18 -12.32
C ARG A 59 12.89 -13.03 -12.63
N CYS A 60 13.51 -11.92 -12.22
CA CYS A 60 14.93 -11.66 -12.46
C CYS A 60 15.83 -12.69 -11.76
N ILE A 61 15.58 -12.95 -10.47
CA ILE A 61 16.36 -13.90 -9.67
C ILE A 61 16.33 -15.31 -10.29
N ASN A 62 15.19 -15.73 -10.83
CA ASN A 62 15.01 -17.09 -11.35
C ASN A 62 15.38 -17.27 -12.83
N THR A 63 15.64 -16.20 -13.58
CA THR A 63 15.97 -16.27 -15.03
C THR A 63 17.47 -16.18 -15.34
N GLY A 64 18.32 -15.89 -14.34
CA GLY A 64 19.78 -16.01 -14.46
C GLY A 64 20.47 -14.99 -15.38
N HIS A 65 19.81 -13.89 -15.74
CA HIS A 65 20.42 -12.80 -16.51
C HIS A 65 21.25 -11.86 -15.62
N ASN A 66 22.51 -11.63 -16.04
CA ASN A 66 23.57 -10.95 -15.29
C ASN A 66 23.50 -9.40 -15.27
N LEU A 67 23.98 -8.86 -14.14
CA LEU A 67 24.68 -7.58 -13.94
C LEU A 67 23.95 -6.31 -14.42
N ASP A 68 22.91 -5.93 -13.68
CA ASP A 68 22.23 -4.61 -13.57
C ASP A 68 20.72 -4.82 -13.38
N THR A 69 20.37 -5.74 -12.48
CA THR A 69 19.02 -6.24 -12.29
C THR A 69 18.70 -6.42 -10.82
N TYR A 70 17.42 -6.63 -10.51
CA TYR A 70 16.95 -6.91 -9.15
C TYR A 70 17.72 -8.04 -8.48
N THR A 71 18.18 -7.77 -7.26
CA THR A 71 18.94 -8.70 -6.43
C THR A 71 18.04 -9.45 -5.44
N LYS A 72 18.60 -10.45 -4.76
CA LYS A 72 17.90 -11.14 -3.67
C LYS A 72 17.66 -10.21 -2.49
N GLU A 73 18.60 -9.31 -2.24
CA GLU A 73 18.50 -8.26 -1.23
C GLU A 73 17.34 -7.31 -1.54
N ASP A 74 17.20 -6.89 -2.79
CA ASP A 74 16.06 -6.06 -3.24
C ASP A 74 14.72 -6.79 -3.02
N PHE A 75 14.65 -8.10 -3.29
CA PHE A 75 13.47 -8.91 -3.03
C PHE A 75 13.08 -8.93 -1.54
N LEU A 76 14.07 -9.10 -0.65
CA LEU A 76 13.83 -9.10 0.80
C LEU A 76 13.39 -7.73 1.29
N LEU A 77 14.02 -6.65 0.82
CA LEU A 77 13.63 -5.29 1.16
C LEU A 77 12.18 -4.98 0.74
N ILE A 78 11.79 -5.40 -0.46
CA ILE A 78 10.42 -5.23 -0.95
C ILE A 78 9.44 -6.07 -0.12
N GLN A 79 9.83 -7.28 0.29
CA GLN A 79 8.99 -8.11 1.15
C GLN A 79 8.75 -7.45 2.52
N ASP A 80 9.79 -6.91 3.15
CA ASP A 80 9.67 -6.16 4.40
C ASP A 80 8.77 -4.93 4.22
N ALA A 81 8.94 -4.19 3.13
CA ALA A 81 8.10 -3.03 2.81
C ALA A 81 6.62 -3.40 2.60
N ILE A 82 6.33 -4.57 2.00
CA ILE A 82 4.97 -5.10 1.85
C ILE A 82 4.35 -5.40 3.21
N GLU A 83 5.09 -6.05 4.11
CA GLU A 83 4.62 -6.39 5.44
C GLU A 83 4.29 -5.13 6.26
N ILE A 84 5.20 -4.16 6.26
CA ILE A 84 5.03 -2.87 6.92
C ILE A 84 3.83 -2.11 6.35
N THR A 85 3.73 -2.00 5.02
CA THR A 85 2.62 -1.31 4.34
C THR A 85 1.28 -1.97 4.67
N THR A 86 1.24 -3.31 4.75
CA THR A 86 0.04 -4.06 5.14
C THR A 86 -0.39 -3.74 6.56
N GLU A 87 0.55 -3.60 7.50
CA GLU A 87 0.21 -3.21 8.88
C GLU A 87 -0.30 -1.77 8.96
N PHE A 88 0.27 -0.83 8.19
CA PHE A 88 -0.26 0.54 8.12
C PHE A 88 -1.71 0.58 7.61
N ILE A 89 -2.06 -0.24 6.61
CA ILE A 89 -3.45 -0.37 6.14
C ILE A 89 -4.35 -0.86 7.27
N ARG A 90 -3.94 -1.90 8.00
CA ARG A 90 -4.71 -2.45 9.13
C ARG A 90 -4.89 -1.42 10.24
N GLN A 91 -3.83 -0.68 10.57
CA GLN A 91 -3.88 0.38 11.56
C GLN A 91 -4.84 1.49 11.14
N THR A 92 -4.79 1.92 9.87
CA THR A 92 -5.70 2.93 9.31
C THR A 92 -7.15 2.51 9.45
N ILE A 93 -7.48 1.26 9.10
CA ILE A 93 -8.83 0.71 9.28
C ILE A 93 -9.24 0.71 10.76
N ARG A 94 -8.34 0.27 11.65
CA ARG A 94 -8.61 0.21 13.09
C ARG A 94 -8.91 1.59 13.67
N GLU A 95 -8.11 2.59 13.31
CA GLU A 95 -8.30 3.97 13.75
C GLU A 95 -9.61 4.56 13.22
N ALA A 96 -9.93 4.33 11.95
CA ALA A 96 -11.18 4.78 11.34
C ALA A 96 -12.41 4.17 12.03
N LEU A 97 -12.37 2.87 12.37
CA LEU A 97 -13.43 2.19 13.08
C LEU A 97 -13.60 2.74 14.51
N ILE A 98 -12.51 2.92 15.25
CA ILE A 98 -12.54 3.50 16.61
C ILE A 98 -13.13 4.90 16.57
N ASN A 99 -12.70 5.75 15.63
CA ASN A 99 -13.24 7.10 15.49
C ASN A 99 -14.75 7.08 15.20
N SER A 100 -15.18 6.21 14.28
CA SER A 100 -16.59 6.07 13.91
C SER A 100 -17.45 5.60 15.09
N LEU A 101 -16.95 4.64 15.88
CA LEU A 101 -17.60 4.15 17.09
C LEU A 101 -17.74 5.27 18.14
N ASN A 102 -16.66 6.00 18.42
CA ASN A 102 -16.69 7.11 19.38
C ASN A 102 -17.70 8.20 18.99
N ILE A 103 -17.81 8.52 17.70
CA ILE A 103 -18.80 9.47 17.18
C ILE A 103 -20.23 8.93 17.39
N ALA A 104 -20.46 7.65 17.11
CA ALA A 104 -21.77 7.03 17.30
C ALA A 104 -22.19 6.98 18.77
N GLU A 105 -21.28 6.62 19.67
CA GLU A 105 -21.52 6.60 21.12
C GLU A 105 -21.86 7.99 21.66
N LYS A 106 -21.13 9.02 21.24
CA LYS A 106 -21.41 10.40 21.62
C LYS A 106 -22.81 10.84 21.16
N LYS A 107 -23.17 10.55 19.91
CA LYS A 107 -24.51 10.86 19.37
C LYS A 107 -25.62 10.13 20.14
N ALA A 108 -25.39 8.87 20.52
CA ALA A 108 -26.36 8.10 21.31
C ALA A 108 -26.56 8.69 22.72
N GLN A 109 -25.47 9.11 23.37
CA GLN A 109 -25.53 9.79 24.67
C GLN A 109 -26.29 11.12 24.59
N ASP A 110 -26.01 11.94 23.57
CA ASP A 110 -26.69 13.22 23.37
C ASP A 110 -28.19 13.03 23.08
N ALA A 111 -28.56 12.01 22.30
CA ALA A 111 -29.96 11.67 22.03
C ALA A 111 -30.69 11.20 23.29
N SER A 112 -30.04 10.40 24.14
CA SER A 112 -30.62 9.94 25.41
C SER A 112 -30.82 11.07 26.42
N ARG A 113 -29.99 12.12 26.40
CA ARG A 113 -30.14 13.31 27.26
C ARG A 113 -31.28 14.22 26.83
N ASN A 114 -31.61 14.24 25.55
CA ASN A 114 -32.63 15.12 24.97
C ASN A 114 -34.01 14.47 24.85
N GLN A 115 -34.23 13.27 25.41
CA GLN A 115 -35.57 12.69 25.49
C GLN A 115 -36.42 13.48 26.50
N PRO A 116 -37.54 14.09 26.08
CA PRO A 116 -38.45 14.73 27.01
C PRO A 116 -39.07 13.65 27.91
N HIS A 117 -38.94 13.80 29.23
CA HIS A 117 -39.70 13.00 30.18
C HIS A 117 -41.21 13.19 29.90
N PRO A 118 -42.00 12.09 29.90
CA PRO A 118 -43.45 12.17 29.74
C PRO A 118 -44.13 12.92 30.89
#